data_AF-A0A174M509-F1
#
_entry.id   AF-A0A174M509-F1
#
_cell.length_a   1.000
_cell.length_b   1.000
_cell.length_c   1.000
_cell.angle_alpha   90.00
_cell.angle_beta   90.00
_cell.angle_gamma   90.00
#
_symmetry.space_group_name_H-M   'P 1'
#
loop_
_entity.id
_entity.type
_entity.pdbx_description
1 polymer ?
#
loop_
_entity_poly.entity_id
_entity_poly.type
_entity_poly.pdbx_seq_one_letter_code
_entity_poly.pdbx_strand_id
1 'polypeptide(L)'
;MEDVLDVYELAYNPERPVVCMDEKPYQLLGDGRKPLPMRPGDNQKTDSEYVRNGICSIFAFIEPLGVTHYVSVREHRTAFDWAEEIKYLVDVMYPDAEKIILVMDNLNTHKPASLYKRYPADEARRIIKRLEILYTPKHGNWLDIAEIERNVMTRQCLSRTIENIASLREELAAWEVERNKVAAKVNW
;
A
#
# COMPACT_ATOMS: atom_id res chain seq x y z
N MET A 1 -6.36 -4.46 -20.62
CA MET A 1 -7.59 -4.35 -19.80
C MET A 1 -8.04 -5.76 -19.53
N GLU A 2 -8.41 -6.51 -20.56
CA GLU A 2 -8.73 -7.95 -20.47
C GLU A 2 -7.67 -8.74 -19.70
N ASP A 3 -6.37 -8.53 -19.98
CA ASP A 3 -5.30 -9.24 -19.23
C ASP A 3 -5.38 -9.07 -17.70
N VAL A 4 -5.82 -7.90 -17.21
CA VAL A 4 -5.98 -7.64 -15.77
C VAL A 4 -7.22 -8.36 -15.24
N LEU A 5 -8.29 -8.39 -16.03
CA LEU A 5 -9.52 -9.10 -15.68
C LEU A 5 -9.29 -10.61 -15.62
N ASP A 6 -8.60 -11.17 -16.63
CA ASP A 6 -8.23 -12.57 -16.70
C ASP A 6 -7.42 -13.00 -15.46
N VAL A 7 -6.51 -12.14 -14.98
CA VAL A 7 -5.74 -12.39 -13.76
C VAL A 7 -6.62 -12.43 -12.51
N TYR A 8 -7.64 -11.60 -12.42
CA TYR A 8 -8.59 -11.61 -11.28
C TYR A 8 -9.59 -12.76 -11.34
N GLU A 9 -9.76 -13.42 -12.49
CA GLU A 9 -10.59 -14.62 -12.61
C GLU A 9 -9.84 -15.92 -12.31
N LEU A 10 -8.52 -15.85 -12.10
CA LEU A 10 -7.72 -17.02 -11.74
C LEU A 10 -8.17 -17.63 -10.41
N ALA A 11 -8.03 -18.96 -10.31
CA ALA A 11 -8.12 -19.61 -9.02
C ALA A 11 -6.95 -19.18 -8.12
N TYR A 12 -7.22 -19.06 -6.81
CA TYR A 12 -6.19 -18.76 -5.84
C TYR A 12 -5.04 -19.78 -5.90
N ASN A 13 -3.80 -19.29 -6.06
CA ASN A 13 -2.59 -20.10 -6.06
C ASN A 13 -1.51 -19.45 -5.18
N PRO A 14 -1.15 -20.03 -4.02
CA PRO A 14 -0.16 -19.45 -3.12
C PRO A 14 1.28 -19.50 -3.68
N GLU A 15 1.58 -20.37 -4.65
CA GLU A 15 2.89 -20.39 -5.32
C GLU A 15 3.03 -19.28 -6.35
N ARG A 16 1.89 -18.78 -6.86
CA ARG A 16 1.81 -17.67 -7.82
C ARG A 16 0.78 -16.62 -7.40
N PRO A 17 1.00 -15.92 -6.27
CA PRO A 17 0.03 -14.99 -5.73
C PRO A 17 -0.16 -13.79 -6.68
N VAL A 18 -1.41 -13.36 -6.81
CA VAL A 18 -1.78 -12.10 -7.46
C VAL A 18 -1.75 -11.02 -6.41
N VAL A 19 -0.94 -9.98 -6.61
CA VAL A 19 -0.80 -8.87 -5.69
C VAL A 19 -1.00 -7.56 -6.44
N CYS A 20 -1.92 -6.74 -5.98
CA CYS A 20 -2.15 -5.39 -6.45
C CYS A 20 -1.33 -4.42 -5.60
N MET A 21 -0.68 -3.43 -6.23
CA MET A 21 0.09 -2.41 -5.54
C MET A 21 -0.28 -1.03 -6.02
N ASP A 22 -0.57 -0.16 -5.06
CA ASP A 22 -0.79 1.26 -5.29
C ASP A 22 -0.20 2.05 -4.12
N GLU A 23 0.02 3.33 -4.32
CA GLU A 23 0.51 4.21 -3.29
C GLU A 23 -0.21 5.56 -3.30
N LYS A 24 -0.13 6.29 -2.17
CA LYS A 24 -0.77 7.58 -2.05
C LYS A 24 0.02 8.54 -1.17
N PRO A 25 0.13 9.81 -1.59
CA PRO A 25 0.61 10.86 -0.71
C PRO A 25 -0.37 11.06 0.45
N TYR A 26 0.15 11.16 1.66
CA TYR A 26 -0.60 11.48 2.85
C TYR A 26 -0.02 12.72 3.53
N GLN A 27 -0.89 13.65 3.89
CA GLN A 27 -0.49 14.89 4.55
C GLN A 27 -0.50 14.69 6.06
N LEU A 28 0.65 14.92 6.69
CA LEU A 28 0.77 14.89 8.14
C LEU A 28 0.24 16.21 8.70
N LEU A 29 -0.75 16.10 9.58
CA LEU A 29 -1.46 17.23 10.16
C LEU A 29 -1.38 17.14 11.68
N GLY A 30 -0.92 18.20 12.33
CA GLY A 30 -1.02 18.37 13.77
C GLY A 30 -2.20 19.28 14.14
N ASP A 31 -2.65 19.20 15.39
CA ASP A 31 -3.70 20.08 15.88
C ASP A 31 -3.17 21.51 16.07
N GLY A 32 -3.88 22.52 15.55
CA GLY A 32 -3.55 23.93 15.77
C GLY A 32 -3.79 24.36 17.22
N ARG A 33 -4.73 23.70 17.90
CA ARG A 33 -5.04 23.91 19.32
C ARG A 33 -5.20 22.56 19.99
N LYS A 34 -4.70 22.45 21.23
CA LYS A 34 -4.80 21.22 22.00
C LYS A 34 -6.28 20.80 22.14
N PRO A 35 -6.65 19.56 21.75
CA PRO A 35 -8.00 19.06 21.94
C PRO A 35 -8.46 19.13 23.40
N LEU A 36 -9.75 19.36 23.60
CA LEU A 36 -10.30 19.38 24.95
C LEU A 36 -10.33 17.96 25.56
N PRO A 37 -10.16 17.83 26.89
CA PRO A 37 -10.30 16.54 27.56
C PRO A 37 -11.66 15.89 27.26
N MET A 38 -11.64 14.60 26.96
CA MET A 38 -12.85 13.81 26.73
C MET A 38 -13.65 13.68 28.03
N ARG A 39 -14.98 13.71 27.92
CA ARG A 39 -15.90 13.45 29.03
C ARG A 39 -16.58 12.10 28.80
N PRO A 40 -17.00 11.38 29.85
CA PRO A 40 -17.76 10.15 29.67
C PRO A 40 -18.99 10.38 28.78
N GLY A 41 -19.11 9.62 27.68
CA GLY A 41 -20.22 9.71 26.73
C GLY A 41 -20.04 10.71 25.58
N ASP A 42 -19.00 11.55 25.61
CA ASP A 42 -18.70 12.52 24.55
C ASP A 42 -17.51 12.07 23.69
N ASN A 43 -17.54 12.37 22.39
CA ASN A 43 -16.35 12.33 21.55
C ASN A 43 -15.39 13.47 21.93
N GLN A 44 -14.09 13.27 21.72
CA GLN A 44 -13.10 14.33 21.91
C GLN A 44 -13.41 15.51 20.99
N LYS A 45 -13.37 16.74 21.55
CA LYS A 45 -13.59 17.97 20.79
C LYS A 45 -12.25 18.48 20.27
N THR A 46 -12.11 18.48 18.95
CA THR A 46 -10.96 19.00 18.22
C THR A 46 -11.32 20.33 17.56
N ASP A 47 -10.31 21.17 17.35
CA ASP A 47 -10.45 22.42 16.58
C ASP A 47 -10.30 22.11 15.08
N SER A 48 -10.82 22.99 14.23
CA SER A 48 -10.66 22.87 12.77
C SER A 48 -9.31 23.41 12.27
N GLU A 49 -8.64 24.26 13.04
CA GLU A 49 -7.30 24.76 12.74
C GLU A 49 -6.28 23.64 12.89
N TYR A 50 -5.41 23.48 11.87
CA TYR A 50 -4.37 22.45 11.84
C TYR A 50 -3.02 23.04 11.46
N VAL A 51 -1.95 22.35 11.85
CA VAL A 51 -0.57 22.63 11.46
C VAL A 51 -0.13 21.60 10.43
N ARG A 52 0.51 22.04 9.34
CA ARG A 52 1.03 21.14 8.30
C ARG A 52 2.43 20.68 8.70
N ASN A 53 2.59 19.36 8.90
CA ASN A 53 3.86 18.76 9.31
C ASN A 53 4.58 18.04 8.16
N GLY A 54 4.18 18.31 6.93
CA GLY A 54 4.76 17.73 5.72
C GLY A 54 3.87 16.67 5.08
N ILE A 55 4.48 15.88 4.19
CA ILE A 55 3.81 14.85 3.38
C ILE A 55 4.69 13.60 3.41
N CYS A 56 4.07 12.44 3.48
CA CYS A 56 4.70 11.13 3.31
C CYS A 56 3.97 10.32 2.24
N SER A 57 4.44 9.12 1.95
CA SER A 57 3.81 8.18 1.01
C SER A 57 3.40 6.90 1.74
N ILE A 58 2.16 6.47 1.54
CA ILE A 58 1.67 5.17 2.01
C ILE A 58 1.65 4.23 0.81
N PHE A 59 2.33 3.09 0.90
CA PHE A 59 2.25 2.00 -0.07
C PHE A 59 1.29 0.93 0.45
N ALA A 60 0.51 0.33 -0.44
CA ALA A 60 -0.41 -0.74 -0.12
C ALA A 60 -0.22 -1.92 -1.09
N PHE A 61 -0.13 -3.13 -0.54
CA PHE A 61 -0.04 -4.39 -1.28
C PHE A 61 -1.18 -5.29 -0.86
N ILE A 62 -2.07 -5.58 -1.79
CA ILE A 62 -3.31 -6.33 -1.52
C ILE A 62 -3.33 -7.57 -2.38
N GLU A 63 -3.60 -8.73 -1.78
CA GLU A 63 -3.76 -9.99 -2.49
C GLU A 63 -5.26 -10.25 -2.72
N PRO A 64 -5.85 -9.83 -3.87
CA PRO A 64 -7.31 -9.87 -4.08
C PRO A 64 -7.92 -11.27 -4.00
N LEU A 65 -7.20 -12.28 -4.49
CA LEU A 65 -7.66 -13.68 -4.48
C LEU A 65 -7.39 -14.38 -3.14
N GLY A 66 -6.54 -13.78 -2.31
CA GLY A 66 -6.25 -14.20 -0.95
C GLY A 66 -6.92 -13.28 0.06
N VAL A 67 -6.24 -13.06 1.18
CA VAL A 67 -6.71 -12.17 2.26
C VAL A 67 -5.58 -11.29 2.82
N THR A 68 -4.42 -11.32 2.17
CA THR A 68 -3.22 -10.64 2.64
C THR A 68 -3.29 -9.15 2.31
N HIS A 69 -3.15 -8.34 3.35
CA HIS A 69 -3.04 -6.89 3.27
C HIS A 69 -1.71 -6.48 3.89
N TYR A 70 -0.96 -5.63 3.20
CA TYR A 70 0.24 -5.01 3.74
C TYR A 70 0.28 -3.53 3.39
N VAL A 71 0.58 -2.70 4.39
CA VAL A 71 0.71 -1.26 4.22
C VAL A 71 2.01 -0.77 4.86
N SER A 72 2.69 0.13 4.18
CA SER A 72 3.94 0.70 4.67
C SER A 72 3.99 2.20 4.44
N VAL A 73 4.79 2.88 5.27
CA VAL A 73 4.91 4.35 5.22
C VAL A 73 6.36 4.74 4.97
N ARG A 74 6.56 5.49 3.89
CA ARG A 74 7.84 6.06 3.48
C ARG A 74 7.78 7.58 3.53
N GLU A 75 8.92 8.20 3.82
CA GLU A 75 9.03 9.66 3.81
C GLU A 75 8.87 10.21 2.38
N HIS A 76 9.26 9.42 1.39
CA HIS A 76 9.25 9.79 -0.02
C HIS A 76 8.63 8.71 -0.90
N ARG A 77 8.36 9.09 -2.15
CA ARG A 77 7.90 8.20 -3.23
C ARG A 77 8.90 8.21 -4.38
N THR A 78 10.12 7.78 -4.10
CA THR A 78 11.19 7.72 -5.10
C THR A 78 11.28 6.33 -5.72
N ALA A 79 12.10 6.21 -6.78
CA ALA A 79 12.45 4.90 -7.34
C ALA A 79 13.17 3.99 -6.32
N PHE A 80 13.85 4.57 -5.33
CA PHE A 80 14.55 3.83 -4.27
C PHE A 80 13.54 3.27 -3.28
N ASP A 81 12.56 4.08 -2.86
CA ASP A 81 11.48 3.64 -1.96
C ASP A 81 10.69 2.49 -2.60
N TRP A 82 10.28 2.66 -3.87
CA TRP A 82 9.58 1.60 -4.60
C TRP A 82 10.41 0.32 -4.71
N ALA A 83 11.71 0.41 -5.02
CA ALA A 83 12.58 -0.76 -5.09
C ALA A 83 12.73 -1.48 -3.74
N GLU A 84 12.69 -0.76 -2.62
CA GLU A 84 12.70 -1.34 -1.28
C GLU A 84 11.39 -2.06 -0.96
N GLU A 85 10.25 -1.49 -1.30
CA GLU A 85 8.94 -2.14 -1.13
C GLU A 85 8.82 -3.41 -1.99
N ILE A 86 9.28 -3.37 -3.24
CA ILE A 86 9.28 -4.55 -4.11
C ILE A 86 10.22 -5.65 -3.60
N LYS A 87 11.38 -5.28 -3.04
CA LYS A 87 12.26 -6.26 -2.40
C LYS A 87 11.57 -6.89 -1.17
N TYR A 88 10.89 -6.08 -0.36
CA TYR A 88 10.12 -6.58 0.79
C TYR A 88 9.01 -7.54 0.37
N LEU A 89 8.25 -7.20 -0.68
CA LEU A 89 7.23 -8.07 -1.27
C LEU A 89 7.82 -9.45 -1.62
N VAL A 90 8.97 -9.46 -2.28
CA VAL A 90 9.60 -10.69 -2.77
C VAL A 90 10.26 -11.50 -1.66
N ASP A 91 10.95 -10.85 -0.72
CA ASP A 91 11.80 -11.54 0.25
C ASP A 91 11.12 -11.78 1.61
N VAL A 92 10.08 -11.02 1.94
CA VAL A 92 9.43 -11.07 3.26
C VAL A 92 7.97 -11.50 3.15
N MET A 93 7.18 -10.90 2.25
CA MET A 93 5.77 -11.26 2.13
C MET A 93 5.59 -12.63 1.48
N TYR A 94 6.32 -12.89 0.40
CA TYR A 94 6.19 -14.13 -0.36
C TYR A 94 7.56 -14.77 -0.63
N PRO A 95 8.36 -15.12 0.40
CA PRO A 95 9.72 -15.65 0.20
C PRO A 95 9.75 -16.92 -0.65
N ASP A 96 8.73 -17.76 -0.53
CA ASP A 96 8.65 -19.10 -1.14
C ASP A 96 7.84 -19.14 -2.46
N ALA A 97 7.20 -18.03 -2.85
CA ALA A 97 6.46 -17.99 -4.11
C ALA A 97 7.41 -18.16 -5.31
N GLU A 98 7.03 -19.01 -6.26
CA GLU A 98 7.77 -19.17 -7.52
C GLU A 98 7.79 -17.83 -8.28
N LYS A 99 6.62 -17.19 -8.37
CA LYS A 99 6.46 -15.94 -9.09
C LYS A 99 5.26 -15.14 -8.63
N ILE A 100 5.42 -13.86 -8.36
CA ILE A 100 4.35 -12.97 -7.93
C ILE A 100 3.80 -12.23 -9.15
N ILE A 101 2.49 -12.36 -9.41
CA ILE A 101 1.81 -11.57 -10.44
C ILE A 101 1.49 -10.22 -9.81
N LEU A 102 2.24 -9.19 -10.19
CA LEU A 102 2.16 -7.86 -9.60
C LEU A 102 1.38 -6.93 -10.52
N VAL A 103 0.16 -6.59 -10.13
CA VAL A 103 -0.70 -5.61 -10.80
C VAL A 103 -0.43 -4.24 -10.22
N MET A 104 -0.16 -3.23 -11.05
CA MET A 104 0.03 -1.85 -10.60
C MET A 104 -0.20 -0.84 -11.72
N ASP A 105 -0.25 0.44 -11.38
CA ASP A 105 -0.31 1.52 -12.36
C ASP A 105 1.01 1.74 -13.12
N ASN A 106 1.00 2.68 -14.07
CA ASN A 106 2.12 3.00 -14.95
C ASN A 106 2.99 4.18 -14.47
N LEU A 107 3.13 4.40 -13.16
CA LEU A 107 3.97 5.48 -12.63
C LEU A 107 5.43 5.37 -13.12
N ASN A 108 6.13 6.50 -13.24
CA ASN A 108 7.49 6.55 -13.76
C ASN A 108 8.51 5.74 -12.92
N THR A 109 8.22 5.51 -11.64
CA THR A 109 8.97 4.68 -10.69
C THR A 109 8.66 3.19 -10.82
N HIS A 110 7.52 2.80 -11.41
CA HIS A 110 7.05 1.42 -11.50
C HIS A 110 7.70 0.71 -12.69
N LYS A 111 9.02 0.54 -12.60
CA LYS A 111 9.82 0.01 -13.71
C LYS A 111 10.94 -0.86 -13.17
N PRO A 112 11.29 -1.96 -13.87
CA PRO A 112 12.47 -2.78 -13.53
C PRO A 112 13.75 -1.94 -13.37
N ALA A 113 13.90 -0.86 -14.13
CA ALA A 113 15.03 0.05 -14.02
C ALA A 113 15.19 0.66 -12.61
N SER A 114 14.12 0.84 -11.85
CA SER A 114 14.17 1.34 -10.46
C SER A 114 14.88 0.37 -9.52
N LEU A 115 14.72 -0.94 -9.74
CA LEU A 115 15.48 -1.96 -8.99
C LEU A 115 16.98 -1.85 -9.28
N TYR A 116 17.37 -1.66 -10.55
CA TYR A 116 18.78 -1.46 -10.92
C TYR A 116 19.36 -0.13 -10.44
N LYS A 117 18.53 0.88 -10.19
CA LYS A 117 18.98 2.13 -9.55
C LYS A 117 19.34 1.92 -8.09
N ARG A 118 18.63 1.03 -7.39
CA ARG A 118 18.77 0.82 -5.94
C ARG A 118 19.76 -0.29 -5.58
N TYR A 119 19.83 -1.35 -6.38
CA TYR A 119 20.56 -2.57 -6.06
C TYR A 119 21.59 -2.93 -7.14
N PRO A 120 22.63 -3.70 -6.77
CA PRO A 120 23.51 -4.37 -7.72
C PRO A 120 22.72 -5.18 -8.77
N ALA A 121 23.31 -5.34 -9.96
CA ALA A 121 22.61 -5.91 -11.11
C ALA A 121 22.15 -7.36 -10.92
N ASP A 122 22.92 -8.17 -10.20
CA ASP A 122 22.58 -9.54 -9.83
C ASP A 122 21.37 -9.59 -8.89
N GLU A 123 21.33 -8.73 -7.88
CA GLU A 123 20.22 -8.64 -6.93
C GLU A 123 18.95 -8.09 -7.60
N ALA A 124 19.07 -7.01 -8.37
CA ALA A 124 17.95 -6.47 -9.14
C ALA A 124 17.38 -7.53 -10.10
N ARG A 125 18.26 -8.30 -10.78
CA ARG A 125 17.83 -9.36 -11.69
C ARG A 125 17.15 -10.51 -10.94
N ARG A 126 17.63 -10.89 -9.75
CA ARG A 126 16.99 -11.90 -8.89
C ARG A 126 15.56 -11.49 -8.56
N ILE A 127 15.35 -10.26 -8.08
CA ILE A 127 14.03 -9.73 -7.73
C ILE A 127 13.12 -9.73 -8.97
N ILE A 128 13.57 -9.19 -10.10
CA ILE A 128 12.77 -9.14 -11.34
C ILE A 128 12.33 -10.53 -11.81
N LYS A 129 13.18 -11.56 -11.67
CA LYS A 129 12.81 -12.93 -12.08
C LYS A 129 11.65 -13.50 -11.28
N ARG A 130 11.42 -13.00 -10.06
CA ARG A 130 10.32 -13.40 -9.18
C ARG A 130 9.03 -12.63 -9.45
N LEU A 131 9.03 -11.70 -10.40
CA LEU A 131 7.87 -10.85 -10.70
C LEU A 131 7.34 -11.11 -12.12
N GLU A 132 6.02 -11.12 -12.22
CA GLU A 132 5.27 -10.99 -13.45
C GLU A 132 4.48 -9.69 -13.36
N ILE A 133 5.01 -8.62 -13.96
CA ILE A 133 4.41 -7.30 -13.80
C ILE A 133 3.33 -7.10 -14.87
N LEU A 134 2.12 -6.81 -14.41
CA LEU A 134 1.00 -6.45 -15.25
C LEU A 134 0.59 -5.00 -14.96
N TYR A 135 0.70 -4.15 -15.97
CA TYR A 135 0.32 -2.75 -15.81
C TYR A 135 -1.15 -2.54 -16.14
N THR A 136 -1.86 -1.78 -15.31
CA THR A 136 -3.20 -1.31 -15.65
C THR A 136 -3.13 -0.38 -16.89
N PRO A 137 -4.17 -0.35 -17.75
CA PRO A 137 -4.22 0.59 -18.87
C PRO A 137 -4.04 2.03 -18.40
N LYS A 138 -3.52 2.91 -19.27
CA LYS A 138 -3.46 4.35 -18.95
C LYS A 138 -4.87 4.86 -18.64
N HIS A 139 -5.00 5.60 -17.54
CA HIS A 139 -6.29 6.07 -17.00
C HIS A 139 -7.25 4.94 -16.53
N GLY A 140 -6.74 3.71 -16.40
CA GLY A 140 -7.47 2.52 -15.96
C GLY A 140 -7.25 2.18 -14.49
N ASN A 141 -6.90 3.14 -13.64
CA ASN A 141 -6.59 2.89 -12.22
C ASN A 141 -7.75 2.25 -11.45
N TRP A 142 -8.99 2.43 -11.93
CA TRP A 142 -10.18 1.76 -11.39
C TRP A 142 -10.14 0.22 -11.47
N LEU A 143 -9.23 -0.35 -12.26
CA LEU A 143 -8.95 -1.79 -12.32
C LEU A 143 -7.95 -2.24 -11.24
N ASP A 144 -7.28 -1.33 -10.55
CA ASP A 144 -6.33 -1.68 -9.50
C ASP A 144 -7.07 -1.87 -8.17
N ILE A 145 -7.15 -3.11 -7.70
CA ILE A 145 -7.85 -3.43 -6.45
C ILE A 145 -7.21 -2.73 -5.24
N ALA A 146 -5.91 -2.42 -5.30
CA ALA A 146 -5.25 -1.67 -4.23
C ALA A 146 -5.84 -0.25 -4.06
N GLU A 147 -6.40 0.35 -5.12
CA GLU A 147 -7.08 1.65 -5.04
C GLU A 147 -8.37 1.56 -4.19
N ILE A 148 -9.12 0.46 -4.29
CA ILE A 148 -10.34 0.21 -3.50
C ILE A 148 -9.98 0.10 -2.03
N GLU A 149 -8.95 -0.69 -1.73
CA GLU A 149 -8.52 -0.93 -0.36
C GLU A 149 -7.96 0.32 0.30
N ARG A 150 -7.26 1.16 -0.48
CA ARG A 150 -6.82 2.48 -0.04
C ARG A 150 -7.99 3.40 0.33
N ASN A 151 -9.14 3.30 -0.34
CA ASN A 151 -10.34 4.03 0.03
C ASN A 151 -10.94 3.51 1.35
N VAL A 152 -10.91 2.20 1.58
CA VAL A 152 -11.31 1.58 2.87
C VAL A 152 -10.40 2.07 4.00
N MET A 153 -9.08 1.97 3.82
CA MET A 153 -8.06 2.50 4.74
C MET A 153 -8.26 3.99 5.03
N THR A 154 -8.57 4.79 4.00
CA THR A 154 -8.80 6.23 4.17
C THR A 154 -9.97 6.50 5.13
N ARG A 155 -11.07 5.76 4.98
CA ARG A 155 -12.27 5.92 5.80
C ARG A 155 -12.10 5.35 7.21
N GLN A 156 -11.45 4.20 7.34
CA GLN A 156 -11.33 3.47 8.60
C GLN A 156 -10.19 3.98 9.48
N CYS A 157 -9.04 4.34 8.90
CA CYS A 157 -7.83 4.66 9.65
C CYS A 157 -7.39 6.12 9.53
N LEU A 158 -7.52 6.71 8.34
CA LEU A 158 -6.89 8.01 8.02
C LEU A 158 -7.81 9.23 8.16
N SER A 159 -9.10 9.01 8.47
CA SER A 159 -10.10 10.08 8.64
C SER A 159 -9.98 10.80 10.00
N ARG A 160 -8.75 11.17 10.37
CA ARG A 160 -8.39 11.87 11.62
C ARG A 160 -7.04 12.57 11.47
N THR A 161 -6.73 13.48 12.40
CA THR A 161 -5.45 14.19 12.47
C THR A 161 -4.35 13.21 12.91
N ILE A 162 -3.28 13.10 12.10
CA ILE A 162 -2.09 12.30 12.42
C ILE A 162 -0.86 13.16 12.11
N GLU A 163 -0.13 13.53 13.15
CA GLU A 163 0.83 14.63 13.08
C GLU A 163 2.23 14.24 12.60
N ASN A 164 2.58 12.96 12.72
CA ASN A 164 3.93 12.48 12.45
C ASN A 164 3.92 11.06 11.86
N ILE A 165 5.02 10.70 11.21
CA ILE A 165 5.16 9.43 10.49
C ILE A 165 5.18 8.21 11.43
N ALA A 166 5.65 8.35 12.66
CA ALA A 166 5.71 7.25 13.62
C ALA A 166 4.30 6.85 14.06
N SER A 167 3.47 7.81 14.46
CA SER A 167 2.05 7.57 14.78
C SER A 167 1.29 7.02 13.56
N LEU A 168 1.56 7.53 12.36
CA LEU A 168 0.94 6.98 11.14
C LEU A 168 1.28 5.50 10.92
N ARG A 169 2.53 5.10 11.16
CA ARG A 169 2.96 3.70 11.06
C ARG A 169 2.26 2.81 12.09
N GLU A 170 2.15 3.26 13.33
CA GLU A 170 1.47 2.51 14.39
C GLU A 170 -0.01 2.29 14.06
N GLU A 171 -0.70 3.34 13.62
CA GLU A 171 -2.12 3.27 13.28
C GLU A 171 -2.39 2.37 12.06
N LEU A 172 -1.55 2.47 11.03
CA LEU A 172 -1.65 1.62 9.85
C LEU A 172 -1.30 0.16 10.16
N ALA A 173 -0.32 -0.10 11.03
CA ALA A 173 0.00 -1.45 11.47
C ALA A 173 -1.16 -2.08 12.25
N ALA A 174 -1.81 -1.32 13.13
CA ALA A 174 -3.00 -1.79 13.84
C ALA A 174 -4.15 -2.11 12.86
N TRP A 175 -4.38 -1.23 11.89
CA TRP A 175 -5.38 -1.43 10.84
C TRP A 175 -5.08 -2.66 9.97
N GLU A 176 -3.82 -2.86 9.56
CA GLU A 176 -3.37 -4.03 8.79
C GLU A 176 -3.65 -5.34 9.54
N VAL A 177 -3.28 -5.40 10.83
CA VAL A 177 -3.51 -6.57 11.68
C VAL A 177 -5.00 -6.90 11.76
N GLU A 178 -5.86 -5.88 11.90
CA GLU A 178 -7.30 -6.08 11.94
C GLU A 178 -7.84 -6.60 10.61
N ARG A 179 -7.46 -5.99 9.47
CA ARG A 179 -7.90 -6.40 8.12
C ARG A 179 -7.53 -7.85 7.81
N ASN A 180 -6.30 -8.24 8.11
CA ASN A 180 -5.84 -9.61 7.94
C ASN A 180 -6.56 -10.58 8.89
N LYS A 181 -6.79 -10.19 10.16
CA LYS A 181 -7.49 -11.03 11.14
C LYS A 181 -8.93 -11.33 10.74
N VAL A 182 -9.64 -10.34 10.18
CA VAL A 182 -11.01 -10.54 9.70
C VAL A 182 -11.07 -11.17 8.32
N ALA A 183 -9.92 -11.51 7.72
CA ALA A 183 -9.80 -12.07 6.39
C ALA A 183 -10.60 -11.23 5.37
N ALA A 184 -10.43 -9.92 5.45
CA ALA A 184 -11.20 -8.98 4.65
C ALA A 184 -11.02 -9.28 3.16
N LYS A 185 -12.12 -9.30 2.42
CA LYS A 185 -12.10 -9.48 0.96
C LYS A 185 -12.47 -8.17 0.29
N VAL A 186 -11.89 -7.95 -0.89
CA VAL A 186 -12.37 -6.91 -1.79
C VAL A 186 -13.38 -7.53 -2.74
N ASN A 187 -14.64 -7.12 -2.60
CA ASN A 187 -15.67 -7.44 -3.59
C ASN A 187 -15.65 -6.35 -4.64
N TRP A 188 -15.08 -6.69 -5.79
CA TRP A 188 -14.94 -5.82 -6.95
C TRP A 188 -16.21 -5.80 -7.79
#